data_AF-A0A1H9NMJ1-F1
#
_entry.id   AF-A0A1H9NMJ1-F1
#
_cell.length_a   1.000
_cell.length_b   1.000
_cell.length_c   1.000
_cell.angle_alpha   90.00
_cell.angle_beta   90.00
_cell.angle_gamma   90.00
#
_symmetry.space_group_name_H-M   'P 1'
#
loop_
_entity.id
_entity.type
_entity.pdbx_description
1 polymer ?
#
loop_
_entity_poly.entity_id
_entity_poly.type
_entity_poly.pdbx_seq_one_letter_code
_entity_poly.pdbx_strand_id
1 'polypeptide(L)'
;MSLVELIAQADERGLTAAALACLDRCVSLLDGDDEALRPLWGNLTDTSDPAAWPELLQQARDKLEPGEGEKTEEGDAGGQGSYGAAVLLARRMLADAPPARSTAEARRWADACSVAALQIHRLLDPIKDASEVDARREGRTEGMSPLVAAELRHQITVLELLAAHGTGGLRRALEVTTQGRRVLRAVVSRRARGRG
;
A
#
# COMPACT_ATOMS: atom_id res chain seq x y z
N MET A 1 2.73 12.19 17.04
CA MET A 1 2.77 10.73 17.19
C MET A 1 3.58 10.15 16.06
N SER A 2 4.36 9.11 16.33
CA SER A 2 5.01 8.32 15.30
C SER A 2 3.97 7.45 14.57
N LEU A 3 4.34 6.95 13.40
CA LEU A 3 3.48 6.04 12.64
C LEU A 3 3.23 4.73 13.41
N VAL A 4 4.24 4.24 14.13
CA VAL A 4 4.12 3.05 15.00
C VAL A 4 3.08 3.29 16.11
N GLU A 5 3.10 4.46 16.75
CA GLU A 5 2.12 4.82 17.78
C GLU A 5 0.69 4.89 17.22
N LEU A 6 0.52 5.46 16.02
CA LEU A 6 -0.78 5.55 15.35
C LEU A 6 -1.33 4.16 15.01
N ILE A 7 -0.52 3.26 14.47
CA ILE A 7 -0.93 1.86 14.18
C ILE A 7 -1.27 1.13 15.48
N ALA A 8 -0.50 1.32 16.55
CA ALA A 8 -0.75 0.66 17.84
C ALA A 8 -2.09 1.07 18.47
N GLN A 9 -2.55 2.30 18.23
CA GLN A 9 -3.79 2.86 18.79
C GLN A 9 -5.01 2.68 17.89
N ALA A 10 -4.82 2.39 16.60
CA ALA A 10 -5.91 2.26 15.64
C ALA A 10 -6.83 1.07 15.96
N ASP A 11 -8.13 1.29 15.70
CA ASP A 11 -9.16 0.25 15.76
C ASP A 11 -9.08 -0.67 14.53
N GLU A 12 -9.89 -1.73 14.50
CA GLU A 12 -9.94 -2.71 13.40
C GLU A 12 -10.09 -2.04 12.02
N ARG A 13 -11.00 -1.08 11.92
CA ARG A 13 -11.31 -0.41 10.66
C ARG A 13 -10.16 0.51 10.24
N GLY A 14 -9.61 1.28 11.16
CA GLY A 14 -8.46 2.14 10.95
C GLY A 14 -7.26 1.35 10.44
N LEU A 15 -6.99 0.20 11.06
CA LEU A 15 -5.93 -0.73 10.64
C LEU A 15 -6.18 -1.28 9.24
N THR A 16 -7.38 -1.78 8.97
CA THR A 16 -7.73 -2.34 7.66
C THR A 16 -7.64 -1.29 6.55
N ALA A 17 -8.16 -0.08 6.80
CA ALA A 17 -8.09 1.05 5.87
C ALA A 17 -6.64 1.52 5.65
N ALA A 18 -5.81 1.56 6.68
CA ALA A 18 -4.40 1.96 6.57
C ALA A 18 -3.59 0.95 5.74
N ALA A 19 -3.81 -0.35 5.95
CA ALA A 19 -3.20 -1.41 5.15
C ALA A 19 -3.66 -1.32 3.68
N LEU A 20 -4.97 -1.20 3.46
CA LEU A 20 -5.56 -1.05 2.13
C LEU A 20 -5.02 0.20 1.43
N ALA A 21 -4.84 1.31 2.15
CA ALA A 21 -4.28 2.54 1.61
C ALA A 21 -2.84 2.36 1.10
N CYS A 22 -2.02 1.64 1.84
CA CYS A 22 -0.65 1.31 1.43
C CYS A 22 -0.64 0.44 0.16
N LEU A 23 -1.49 -0.60 0.13
CA LEU A 23 -1.61 -1.49 -1.03
C LEU A 23 -2.12 -0.74 -2.27
N ASP A 24 -3.15 0.07 -2.10
CA ASP A 24 -3.79 0.83 -3.18
C ASP A 24 -2.81 1.82 -3.84
N ARG A 25 -2.01 2.54 -3.05
CA ARG A 25 -0.92 3.36 -3.62
C ARG A 25 0.05 2.57 -4.47
N CYS A 26 0.26 1.30 -4.14
CA CYS A 26 1.19 0.39 -4.83
C CYS A 26 0.54 -0.40 -5.97
N VAL A 27 -0.78 -0.28 -6.20
CA VAL A 27 -1.50 -1.10 -7.19
C VAL A 27 -0.97 -0.95 -8.62
N SER A 28 -0.37 0.21 -8.95
CA SER A 28 0.25 0.45 -10.27
C SER A 28 1.48 -0.42 -10.58
N LEU A 29 1.97 -1.18 -9.59
CA LEU A 29 3.04 -2.18 -9.76
C LEU A 29 2.47 -3.57 -10.06
N LEU A 30 1.15 -3.74 -9.99
CA LEU A 30 0.43 -4.97 -10.26
C LEU A 30 -0.26 -4.87 -11.62
N ASP A 31 -0.56 -6.03 -12.19
CA ASP A 31 -1.23 -6.11 -13.48
C ASP A 31 -2.73 -5.99 -13.21
N GLY A 32 -3.33 -4.82 -13.49
CA GLY A 32 -4.76 -4.61 -13.29
C GLY A 32 -5.17 -3.14 -13.26
N ASP A 33 -6.47 -2.92 -13.09
CA ASP A 33 -7.06 -1.59 -13.01
C ASP A 33 -6.87 -0.95 -11.62
N ASP A 34 -6.72 0.36 -11.61
CA ASP A 34 -6.58 1.19 -10.42
C ASP A 34 -7.75 1.08 -9.45
N GLU A 35 -8.93 0.83 -9.99
CA GLU A 35 -10.15 0.74 -9.21
C GLU A 35 -10.42 -0.70 -8.74
N ALA A 36 -9.48 -1.65 -8.92
CA ALA A 36 -9.62 -3.04 -8.46
C ALA A 36 -9.92 -3.14 -6.96
N LEU A 37 -9.44 -2.20 -6.15
CA LEU A 37 -9.61 -2.18 -4.69
C LEU A 37 -10.82 -1.36 -4.20
N ARG A 38 -11.56 -0.67 -5.08
CA ARG A 38 -12.75 0.12 -4.73
C ARG A 38 -13.78 -0.65 -3.90
N PRO A 39 -14.12 -1.91 -4.24
CA PRO A 39 -15.12 -2.65 -3.47
C PRO A 39 -14.69 -2.89 -2.01
N LEU A 40 -13.39 -3.13 -1.78
CA LEU A 40 -12.83 -3.28 -0.43
C LEU A 40 -12.95 -1.99 0.38
N TRP A 41 -12.67 -0.83 -0.23
CA TRP A 41 -12.90 0.47 0.40
C TRP A 41 -14.37 0.69 0.76
N GLY A 42 -15.29 0.30 -0.13
CA GLY A 42 -16.73 0.36 0.13
C GLY A 42 -17.14 -0.46 1.35
N ASN A 43 -16.56 -1.65 1.52
CA ASN A 43 -16.86 -2.56 2.63
C ASN A 43 -16.47 -2.02 4.02
N LEU A 44 -15.64 -0.99 4.10
CA LEU A 44 -15.23 -0.38 5.37
C LEU A 44 -16.26 0.59 5.95
N THR A 45 -17.30 0.94 5.19
CA THR A 45 -18.38 1.83 5.64
C THR A 45 -19.30 1.14 6.66
N ASP A 46 -19.98 1.91 7.53
CA ASP A 46 -20.89 1.36 8.55
C ASP A 46 -22.13 0.65 7.95
N THR A 47 -22.48 0.96 6.70
CA THR A 47 -23.62 0.39 5.99
C THR A 47 -23.30 -0.92 5.27
N SER A 48 -22.04 -1.35 5.28
CA SER A 48 -21.60 -2.55 4.57
C SER A 48 -21.61 -3.77 5.48
N ASP A 49 -21.86 -4.94 4.88
CA ASP A 49 -21.75 -6.22 5.56
C ASP A 49 -20.27 -6.66 5.65
N PRO A 50 -19.67 -6.76 6.86
CA PRO A 50 -18.30 -7.25 7.01
C PRO A 50 -18.08 -8.67 6.50
N ALA A 51 -19.14 -9.50 6.44
CA ALA A 51 -19.05 -10.87 5.93
C ALA A 51 -18.78 -10.94 4.42
N ALA A 52 -19.00 -9.86 3.67
CA ALA A 52 -18.65 -9.78 2.24
C ALA A 52 -17.14 -9.60 2.00
N TRP A 53 -16.35 -9.26 3.03
CA TRP A 53 -14.91 -9.01 2.90
C TRP A 53 -14.11 -10.13 2.20
N PRO A 54 -14.25 -11.41 2.55
CA PRO A 54 -13.44 -12.47 1.94
C PRO A 54 -13.70 -12.60 0.43
N GLU A 55 -14.96 -12.47 0.01
CA GLU A 55 -15.35 -12.54 -1.39
C GLU A 55 -14.79 -11.35 -2.18
N LEU A 56 -14.95 -10.14 -1.65
CA LEU A 56 -14.41 -8.92 -2.26
C LEU A 56 -12.88 -8.96 -2.35
N LEU A 57 -12.21 -9.56 -1.37
CA LEU A 57 -10.77 -9.73 -1.36
C LEU A 57 -10.33 -10.73 -2.44
N GLN A 58 -11.06 -11.83 -2.61
CA GLN A 58 -10.79 -12.77 -3.69
C GLN A 58 -10.98 -12.13 -5.07
N GLN A 59 -12.08 -11.39 -5.28
CA GLN A 59 -12.29 -10.65 -6.52
C GLN A 59 -11.17 -9.64 -6.81
N ALA A 60 -10.65 -8.98 -5.79
CA ALA A 60 -9.51 -8.07 -5.94
C ALA A 60 -8.22 -8.82 -6.30
N ARG A 61 -7.99 -10.01 -5.73
CA ARG A 61 -6.86 -10.89 -6.11
C ARG A 61 -6.95 -11.29 -7.57
N ASP A 62 -8.09 -11.82 -8.00
CA ASP A 62 -8.30 -12.28 -9.37
C ASP A 62 -8.09 -11.15 -10.40
N LYS A 63 -8.50 -9.92 -10.06
CA LYS A 63 -8.31 -8.74 -10.92
C LYS A 63 -6.86 -8.23 -11.00
N LEU A 64 -6.04 -8.59 -10.02
CA LEU A 64 -4.65 -8.14 -9.87
C LEU A 64 -3.63 -9.27 -10.11
N GLU A 65 -4.12 -10.46 -10.49
CA GLU A 65 -3.28 -11.56 -10.94
C GLU A 65 -2.66 -11.24 -12.31
N PRO A 66 -1.41 -11.68 -12.56
CA PRO A 66 -0.81 -11.53 -13.87
C PRO A 66 -1.66 -12.27 -14.91
N GLY A 67 -2.02 -11.60 -16.00
CA GLY A 67 -2.77 -12.25 -17.08
C GLY A 67 -2.00 -13.45 -17.65
N GLU A 68 -2.71 -14.51 -18.04
CA GLU A 68 -2.12 -15.76 -18.54
C GLU A 68 -1.15 -15.57 -19.75
N GLY A 69 -1.25 -14.44 -20.46
CA GLY A 69 -0.40 -14.06 -21.59
C GLY A 69 0.93 -13.38 -21.23
N GLU A 70 1.17 -13.05 -19.96
CA GLU A 70 2.45 -12.54 -19.43
C GLU A 70 3.09 -13.57 -18.49
N LYS A 71 3.01 -14.86 -18.84
CA LYS A 71 4.10 -15.76 -18.52
C LYS A 71 5.30 -15.29 -19.33
N THR A 72 5.96 -14.25 -18.83
CA THR A 72 7.32 -13.90 -19.24
C THR A 72 8.07 -15.23 -19.22
N GLU A 73 8.43 -15.70 -20.40
CA GLU A 73 9.32 -16.83 -20.56
C GLU A 73 10.45 -16.66 -19.54
N GLU A 74 10.83 -17.74 -18.87
CA GLU A 74 12.06 -17.81 -18.08
C GLU A 74 13.24 -17.48 -19.02
N GLY A 75 13.47 -16.19 -19.21
CA GLY A 75 14.10 -15.70 -20.43
C GLY A 75 14.44 -14.21 -20.34
N ASP A 76 14.71 -13.71 -19.14
CA ASP A 76 15.83 -12.78 -18.88
C ASP A 76 15.95 -12.60 -17.35
N ALA A 77 16.92 -13.28 -16.76
CA ALA A 77 17.39 -12.99 -15.40
C ALA A 77 18.05 -11.59 -15.28
N GLY A 78 17.94 -10.72 -16.29
CA GLY A 78 18.37 -9.32 -16.32
C GLY A 78 17.36 -8.29 -15.79
N GLY A 79 16.10 -8.67 -15.52
CA GLY A 79 15.10 -7.79 -14.88
C GLY A 79 15.22 -7.63 -13.36
N GLN A 80 16.17 -8.32 -12.73
CA GLN A 80 16.38 -8.45 -11.27
C GLN A 80 17.00 -7.19 -10.65
N GLY A 81 16.30 -6.07 -10.73
CA GLY A 81 16.65 -4.81 -10.06
C GLY A 81 15.62 -4.40 -9.02
N SER A 82 15.79 -3.21 -8.45
CA SER A 82 14.89 -2.66 -7.41
C SER A 82 13.39 -2.63 -7.80
N TYR A 83 13.06 -2.64 -9.09
CA TYR A 83 11.69 -2.68 -9.59
C TYR A 83 11.01 -4.04 -9.36
N GLY A 84 11.66 -5.16 -9.71
CA GLY A 84 11.09 -6.49 -9.49
C GLY A 84 10.88 -6.78 -8.00
N ALA A 85 11.81 -6.34 -7.15
CA ALA A 85 11.64 -6.39 -5.70
C ALA A 85 10.43 -5.58 -5.22
N ALA A 86 10.15 -4.41 -5.82
CA ALA A 86 8.97 -3.61 -5.49
C ALA A 86 7.66 -4.31 -5.91
N VAL A 87 7.63 -4.95 -7.09
CA VAL A 87 6.47 -5.74 -7.55
C VAL A 87 6.19 -6.91 -6.61
N LEU A 88 7.23 -7.65 -6.20
CA LEU A 88 7.10 -8.77 -5.26
C LEU A 88 6.55 -8.32 -3.89
N LEU A 89 7.00 -7.18 -3.38
CA LEU A 89 6.46 -6.60 -2.14
C LEU A 89 4.97 -6.24 -2.28
N ALA A 90 4.57 -5.60 -3.39
CA ALA A 90 3.17 -5.26 -3.63
C ALA A 90 2.27 -6.51 -3.73
N ARG A 91 2.74 -7.56 -4.43
CA ARG A 91 2.03 -8.85 -4.50
C ARG A 91 1.90 -9.49 -3.12
N ARG A 92 2.96 -9.43 -2.30
CA ARG A 92 2.94 -9.96 -0.94
C ARG A 92 1.93 -9.24 -0.05
N MET A 93 1.83 -7.91 -0.15
CA MET A 93 0.83 -7.12 0.59
C MET A 93 -0.60 -7.58 0.30
N LEU A 94 -0.92 -7.89 -0.97
CA LEU A 94 -2.23 -8.40 -1.38
C LEU A 94 -2.46 -9.87 -0.95
N ALA A 95 -1.43 -10.71 -1.07
CA ALA A 95 -1.49 -12.11 -0.66
C ALA A 95 -1.71 -12.25 0.85
N ASP A 96 -1.04 -11.43 1.66
CA ASP A 96 -1.12 -11.45 3.13
C ASP A 96 -2.36 -10.76 3.69
N ALA A 97 -3.21 -10.15 2.84
CA ALA A 97 -4.47 -9.57 3.27
C ALA A 97 -5.33 -10.64 3.98
N PRO A 98 -5.80 -10.35 5.21
CA PRO A 98 -6.40 -11.38 6.03
C PRO A 98 -7.79 -11.75 5.49
N PRO A 99 -8.20 -13.03 5.57
CA PRO A 99 -9.50 -13.47 5.09
C PRO A 99 -10.65 -12.92 5.96
N ALA A 100 -10.38 -12.48 7.18
CA ALA A 100 -11.32 -11.80 8.05
C ALA A 100 -10.70 -10.52 8.62
N ARG A 101 -11.53 -9.52 8.90
CA ARG A 101 -11.11 -8.25 9.48
C ARG A 101 -11.06 -8.32 11.01
N SER A 102 -10.33 -9.25 11.61
CA SER A 102 -10.12 -9.20 13.06
C SER A 102 -9.08 -8.12 13.40
N THR A 103 -9.19 -7.45 14.57
CA THR A 103 -8.23 -6.41 14.97
C THR A 103 -6.78 -6.93 14.98
N ALA A 104 -6.57 -8.17 15.43
CA ALA A 104 -5.24 -8.76 15.52
C ALA A 104 -4.63 -9.04 14.13
N GLU A 105 -5.43 -9.55 13.19
CA GLU A 105 -5.00 -9.79 11.82
C GLU A 105 -4.79 -8.47 11.05
N ALA A 106 -5.73 -7.53 11.19
CA ALA A 106 -5.64 -6.20 10.59
C ALA A 106 -4.39 -5.46 11.08
N ARG A 107 -4.00 -5.61 12.34
CA ARG A 107 -2.77 -5.00 12.89
C ARG A 107 -1.52 -5.55 12.22
N ARG A 108 -1.39 -6.88 12.14
CA ARG A 108 -0.24 -7.52 11.47
C ARG A 108 -0.16 -7.11 10.01
N TRP A 109 -1.31 -7.07 9.33
CA TRP A 109 -1.38 -6.66 7.93
C TRP A 109 -1.03 -5.18 7.74
N ALA A 110 -1.54 -4.28 8.58
CA ALA A 110 -1.21 -2.86 8.55
C ALA A 110 0.28 -2.59 8.80
N ASP A 111 0.89 -3.27 9.78
CA ASP A 111 2.33 -3.17 10.03
C ASP A 111 3.15 -3.64 8.82
N ALA A 112 2.84 -4.82 8.28
CA ALA A 112 3.53 -5.36 7.11
C ALA A 112 3.38 -4.48 5.88
N CYS A 113 2.17 -3.99 5.60
CA CYS A 113 1.88 -3.08 4.49
C CYS A 113 2.57 -1.72 4.65
N SER A 114 2.63 -1.18 5.87
CA SER A 114 3.32 0.08 6.18
C SER A 114 4.80 -0.01 5.81
N VAL A 115 5.48 -1.08 6.27
CA VAL A 115 6.89 -1.34 5.96
C VAL A 115 7.10 -1.58 4.47
N ALA A 116 6.29 -2.44 3.86
CA ALA A 116 6.41 -2.79 2.45
C ALA A 116 6.23 -1.56 1.55
N ALA A 117 5.26 -0.69 1.82
CA ALA A 117 5.05 0.52 1.04
C ALA A 117 6.24 1.49 1.13
N LEU A 118 6.79 1.72 2.33
CA LEU A 118 7.99 2.55 2.48
C LEU A 118 9.20 1.95 1.76
N GLN A 119 9.38 0.62 1.82
CA GLN A 119 10.45 -0.07 1.12
C GLN A 119 10.27 -0.02 -0.41
N ILE A 120 9.05 -0.15 -0.92
CA ILE A 120 8.72 0.04 -2.34
C ILE A 120 9.12 1.44 -2.79
N HIS A 121 8.72 2.48 -2.04
CA HIS A 121 9.07 3.86 -2.37
C HIS A 121 10.58 4.08 -2.36
N ARG A 122 11.31 3.50 -1.40
CA ARG A 122 12.77 3.53 -1.34
C ARG A 122 13.43 2.83 -2.53
N LEU A 123 12.92 1.67 -2.94
CA LEU A 123 13.44 0.91 -4.09
C LEU A 123 13.24 1.65 -5.42
N LEU A 124 12.18 2.44 -5.53
CA LEU A 124 11.82 3.20 -6.72
C LEU A 124 12.39 4.63 -6.70
N ASP A 125 12.90 5.09 -5.57
CA ASP A 125 13.50 6.42 -5.44
C ASP A 125 14.82 6.50 -6.24
N PRO A 126 15.00 7.51 -7.10
CA PRO A 126 16.30 7.78 -7.72
C PRO A 126 17.38 8.19 -6.71
N ILE A 127 17.00 8.80 -5.57
CA ILE A 127 17.89 9.19 -4.49
C ILE A 127 17.97 8.07 -3.48
N LYS A 128 19.16 7.51 -3.26
CA LYS A 128 19.34 6.43 -2.29
C LYS A 128 19.25 6.97 -0.85
N ASP A 129 18.23 6.54 -0.11
CA ASP A 129 18.21 6.63 1.36
C ASP A 129 18.89 5.37 1.93
N ALA A 130 19.95 5.58 2.71
CA ALA A 130 20.68 4.51 3.39
C ALA A 130 19.97 4.04 4.67
N SER A 131 19.05 4.84 5.19
CA SER A 131 18.41 4.60 6.49
C SER A 131 17.36 3.50 6.41
N GLU A 132 17.18 2.79 7.52
CA GLU A 132 16.19 1.73 7.67
C GLU A 132 14.77 2.29 7.78
N VAL A 133 13.81 1.57 7.20
CA VAL A 133 12.39 1.97 7.17
C VAL A 133 11.80 2.06 8.57
N ASP A 134 12.16 1.15 9.48
CA ASP A 134 11.61 1.13 10.84
C ASP A 134 11.99 2.38 11.64
N ALA A 135 13.23 2.87 11.49
CA ALA A 135 13.65 4.12 12.08
C ALA A 135 12.78 5.31 11.64
N ARG A 136 12.35 5.33 10.37
CA ARG A 136 11.47 6.37 9.83
C ARG A 136 10.08 6.30 10.44
N ARG A 137 9.54 5.08 10.60
CA ARG A 137 8.22 4.84 11.22
C ARG A 137 8.19 5.27 12.69
N GLU A 138 9.32 5.14 13.39
CA GLU A 138 9.53 5.60 14.78
C GLU A 138 9.73 7.12 14.89
N GLY A 139 9.82 7.86 13.77
CA GLY A 139 9.91 9.32 13.75
C GLY A 139 11.30 9.90 13.47
N ARG A 140 12.33 9.06 13.24
CA ARG A 140 13.66 9.53 12.79
C ARG A 140 13.60 9.87 11.31
N THR A 141 13.16 11.08 10.96
CA THR A 141 12.83 11.47 9.57
C THR A 141 13.94 12.26 8.86
N GLU A 142 15.06 12.53 9.53
CA GLU A 142 16.15 13.34 8.97
C GLU A 142 16.79 12.67 7.74
N GLY A 143 16.93 13.43 6.65
CA GLY A 143 17.59 12.94 5.44
C GLY A 143 16.76 11.95 4.62
N MET A 144 15.46 11.80 4.90
CA MET A 144 14.57 11.03 4.03
C MET A 144 14.52 11.64 2.63
N SER A 145 14.57 10.79 1.61
CA SER A 145 14.32 11.21 0.25
C SER A 145 12.86 11.67 0.08
N PRO A 146 12.56 12.60 -0.85
CA PRO A 146 11.23 13.19 -0.97
C PRO A 146 10.11 12.18 -1.20
N LEU A 147 10.37 11.10 -1.94
CA LEU A 147 9.37 10.07 -2.24
C LEU A 147 9.01 9.25 -1.00
N VAL A 148 10.00 8.82 -0.22
CA VAL A 148 9.79 8.07 1.03
C VAL A 148 9.16 8.98 2.09
N ALA A 149 9.58 10.25 2.18
CA ALA A 149 8.99 11.22 3.09
C ALA A 149 7.52 11.50 2.77
N ALA A 150 7.16 11.56 1.48
CA ALA A 150 5.77 11.69 1.06
C ALA A 150 4.92 10.48 1.46
N GLU A 151 5.43 9.26 1.26
CA GLU A 151 4.73 8.04 1.66
C GLU A 151 4.49 7.98 3.17
N LEU A 152 5.50 8.30 3.98
CA LEU A 152 5.34 8.34 5.44
C LEU A 152 4.24 9.34 5.87
N ARG A 153 4.22 10.53 5.26
CA ARG A 153 3.16 11.52 5.51
C ARG A 153 1.78 11.00 5.13
N HIS A 154 1.64 10.34 3.98
CA HIS A 154 0.35 9.77 3.58
C HIS A 154 -0.15 8.71 4.57
N GLN A 155 0.73 7.82 5.05
CA GLN A 155 0.36 6.81 6.06
C GLN A 155 -0.12 7.45 7.36
N ILE A 156 0.63 8.45 7.86
CA ILE A 156 0.26 9.22 9.06
C ILE A 156 -1.08 9.92 8.86
N THR A 157 -1.26 10.66 7.76
CA THR A 157 -2.49 11.40 7.48
C THR A 157 -3.70 10.48 7.39
N VAL A 158 -3.59 9.30 6.76
CA VAL A 158 -4.69 8.33 6.69
C VAL A 158 -5.11 7.89 8.09
N LEU A 159 -4.16 7.51 8.95
CA LEU A 159 -4.47 7.08 10.32
C LEU A 159 -5.04 8.23 11.17
N GLU A 160 -4.50 9.45 11.05
CA GLU A 160 -5.02 10.63 11.75
C GLU A 160 -6.45 10.96 11.34
N LEU A 161 -6.77 10.90 10.03
CA LEU A 161 -8.12 11.12 9.52
C LEU A 161 -9.13 10.10 10.09
N LEU A 162 -8.71 8.84 10.19
CA LEU A 162 -9.57 7.77 10.70
C LEU A 162 -9.71 7.81 12.21
N ALA A 163 -8.65 8.16 12.94
CA ALA A 163 -8.71 8.38 14.38
C ALA A 163 -9.62 9.57 14.74
N ALA A 164 -9.56 10.66 13.97
CA ALA A 164 -10.34 11.86 14.23
C ALA A 164 -11.82 11.75 13.82
N HIS A 165 -12.14 10.93 12.81
CA HIS A 165 -13.44 10.97 12.16
C HIS A 165 -14.11 9.59 11.96
N GLY A 166 -13.47 8.49 12.38
CA GLY A 166 -13.97 7.13 12.17
C GLY A 166 -14.31 6.88 10.69
N THR A 167 -15.50 6.35 10.44
CA THR A 167 -16.01 6.13 9.07
C THR A 167 -16.17 7.40 8.25
N GLY A 168 -16.46 8.55 8.89
CA GLY A 168 -16.51 9.86 8.23
C GLY A 168 -15.16 10.28 7.62
N GLY A 169 -14.05 9.70 8.08
CA GLY A 169 -12.71 9.93 7.55
C GLY A 169 -12.38 9.13 6.28
N LEU A 170 -13.10 8.06 5.96
CA LEU A 170 -12.76 7.12 4.89
C LEU A 170 -12.66 7.79 3.51
N ARG A 171 -13.58 8.70 3.19
CA ARG A 171 -13.55 9.43 1.92
C ARG A 171 -12.26 10.24 1.75
N ARG A 172 -11.86 10.98 2.79
CA ARG A 172 -10.63 11.79 2.77
C ARG A 172 -9.39 10.89 2.74
N ALA A 173 -9.40 9.76 3.45
CA ALA A 173 -8.33 8.78 3.42
C ALA A 173 -8.14 8.20 1.99
N LEU A 174 -9.24 7.90 1.29
CA LEU A 174 -9.22 7.46 -0.11
C LEU A 174 -8.72 8.55 -1.06
N GLU A 175 -9.09 9.82 -0.85
CA GLU A 175 -8.58 10.96 -1.64
C GLU A 175 -7.05 11.09 -1.52
N VAL A 176 -6.53 11.04 -0.28
CA VAL A 176 -5.07 11.04 0.01
C VAL A 176 -4.38 9.85 -0.65
N THR A 177 -4.98 8.67 -0.54
CA THR A 177 -4.47 7.44 -1.16
C THR A 177 -4.41 7.58 -2.68
N THR A 178 -5.46 8.07 -3.31
CA THR A 178 -5.53 8.27 -4.76
C THR A 178 -4.47 9.27 -5.24
N GLN A 179 -4.21 10.33 -4.45
CA GLN A 179 -3.12 11.25 -4.73
C GLN A 179 -1.75 10.56 -4.68
N GLY A 180 -1.49 9.76 -3.65
CA GLY A 180 -0.25 8.99 -3.54
C GLY A 180 -0.07 7.98 -4.69
N ARG A 181 -1.15 7.29 -5.09
CA ARG A 181 -1.17 6.36 -6.22
C ARG A 181 -0.73 7.04 -7.53
N ARG A 182 -1.26 8.24 -7.80
CA ARG A 182 -0.86 9.05 -8.98
C ARG A 182 0.63 9.40 -8.97
N VAL A 183 1.18 9.72 -7.79
CA VAL A 183 2.62 10.01 -7.64
C VAL A 183 3.45 8.77 -7.96
N LEU A 184 3.11 7.62 -7.38
CA LEU A 184 3.87 6.38 -7.60
C LEU A 184 3.79 5.93 -9.07
N ARG A 185 2.61 5.98 -9.70
CA ARG A 185 2.47 5.74 -11.14
C ARG A 185 3.41 6.63 -11.97
N ALA A 186 3.48 7.92 -11.65
CA ALA A 186 4.34 8.84 -12.38
C ALA A 186 5.83 8.49 -12.22
N VAL A 187 6.24 8.00 -11.04
CA VAL A 187 7.61 7.47 -10.81
C VAL A 187 7.87 6.23 -11.66
N VAL A 188 6.96 5.25 -11.65
CA VAL A 188 7.08 4.01 -12.44
C VAL A 188 7.16 4.33 -13.95
N SER A 189 6.27 5.18 -14.45
CA SER A 189 6.25 5.60 -15.86
C SER A 189 7.54 6.33 -16.28
N ARG A 190 8.08 7.22 -15.44
CA ARG A 190 9.37 7.87 -15.72
C ARG A 190 10.51 6.86 -15.77
N ARG A 191 10.52 5.87 -14.88
CA ARG A 191 11.55 4.83 -14.83
C ARG A 191 11.52 3.93 -16.06
N ALA A 192 10.32 3.54 -16.53
CA ALA A 192 10.17 2.76 -17.75
C ALA A 192 10.73 3.50 -18.97
N ARG A 193 10.42 4.80 -19.11
CA ARG A 193 10.94 5.65 -20.21
C ARG A 193 12.43 5.92 -20.15
N GLY A 194 13.05 5.89 -18.97
CA GLY A 194 14.51 6.07 -18.84
C GLY A 194 15.32 4.80 -19.13
N ARG A 195 14.65 3.66 -19.38
CA ARG A 195 15.28 2.38 -19.71
C ARG A 195 15.15 2.00 -21.19
N GLY A 196 14.28 2.68 -21.95
CA GLY A 196 14.14 2.55 -23.40
C GLY A 196 14.87 3.67 -24.12
#